data_AF-A0A271ITA2-F1
#
_entry.id   AF-A0A271ITA2-F1
#
_cell.length_a   1.000
_cell.length_b   1.000
_cell.length_c   1.000
_cell.angle_alpha   90.00
_cell.angle_beta   90.00
_cell.angle_gamma   90.00
#
_symmetry.space_group_name_H-M   'P 1'
#
loop_
_entity.id
_entity.type
_entity.pdbx_description
1 polymer ?
#
loop_
_entity_poly.entity_id
_entity_poly.type
_entity_poly.pdbx_seq_one_letter_code
_entity_poly.pdbx_strand_id
1 'polypeptide(L)'
;MSRLSLLLVLPFLLVACDTAGNAIDPQTGFDPSTVDYDAVESLDFDQYVRPLLAARNVLSPTAGGTGDPADYDLMDVVMAGPSGFVVPFDAEGSLMLRLVRDLPDSVAIPMPNLRTLEDDEVRYLARWIEGGAKDGDVIPFADAEHVMLAGVQAENYIALIDAETLRLIRRIDFDAIGIPSAPYGPHHFAFEPDGRTAYVSLVSAGVVAKVSLDLSKDPDESLLGRTEAGVFATPGMMSLDPSSNRIFVGRSTLSDPLANGFGILDRETMAMEVIDTPFNVPHAMTATPDGRFAITAELTGTQAESRALVYDTATGDLALLAIPSDGAPREFIHFSILGVHHAGMGHSGMDHGSMAGYPYTVTLTSRSTDEVLFLSLAEDGTLTFDAAYPAGDGPYHAHANHDGTSLLIPDQRGDTVTILNAETRALVRTVDAGAPAGPLSQPHSPAPAMDGTRFFVTSSNLNGAWTPPFLFMPPGEGDREPLGAASFGNVAAFSPTGEVLGVVQLGAYPSGLEPVMIQPAMDHGGMDHSEMDHGSMDHEGMDHGDM
;
A
#
# COMPACT_ATOMS: atom_id res chain seq x y z
N MET A 1 -35.50 72.91 15.30
CA MET A 1 -36.32 71.84 14.73
C MET A 1 -35.37 70.80 14.15
N SER A 2 -35.34 69.64 14.80
CA SER A 2 -34.44 68.51 14.55
C SER A 2 -34.74 67.83 13.20
N ARG A 3 -33.70 67.45 12.45
CA ARG A 3 -33.81 66.38 11.44
C ARG A 3 -32.61 65.42 11.55
N LEU A 4 -32.91 64.36 12.28
CA LEU A 4 -32.41 62.98 12.28
C LEU A 4 -31.56 62.57 11.06
N SER A 5 -30.39 62.01 11.37
CA SER A 5 -29.61 61.10 10.54
C SER A 5 -30.30 59.73 10.47
N LEU A 6 -30.32 59.11 9.29
CA LEU A 6 -30.62 57.68 9.13
C LEU A 6 -29.49 57.06 8.29
N LEU A 7 -28.59 56.33 8.95
CA LEU A 7 -27.68 55.38 8.32
C LEU A 7 -28.54 54.21 7.81
N LEU A 8 -28.44 53.89 6.52
CA LEU A 8 -28.87 52.59 6.00
C LEU A 8 -27.64 51.67 6.02
N VAL A 9 -27.68 50.64 6.84
CA VAL A 9 -26.75 49.51 6.80
C VAL A 9 -27.25 48.56 5.71
N LEU A 10 -26.46 48.37 4.66
CA LEU A 10 -26.70 47.39 3.61
C LEU A 10 -25.94 46.10 3.98
N PRO A 11 -26.59 44.93 4.12
CA PRO A 11 -25.84 43.68 4.22
C PRO A 11 -25.34 43.31 2.81
N PHE A 12 -24.03 43.23 2.65
CA PHE A 12 -23.41 42.58 1.50
C PHE A 12 -23.65 41.07 1.63
N LEU A 13 -24.64 40.54 0.90
CA LEU A 13 -24.61 39.14 0.45
C LEU A 13 -23.76 39.12 -0.82
N LEU A 14 -22.57 38.54 -0.74
CA LEU A 14 -21.83 38.10 -1.92
C LEU A 14 -22.45 36.78 -2.38
N VAL A 15 -23.37 36.87 -3.34
CA VAL A 15 -23.80 35.72 -4.14
C VAL A 15 -22.85 35.66 -5.33
N ALA A 16 -22.04 34.61 -5.41
CA ALA A 16 -21.41 34.23 -6.65
C ALA A 16 -22.49 33.60 -7.54
N CYS A 17 -22.81 34.27 -8.64
CA CYS A 17 -23.70 33.73 -9.67
C CYS A 17 -22.86 32.98 -10.69
N ASP A 18 -23.19 31.72 -10.93
CA ASP A 18 -22.80 31.02 -12.14
C ASP A 18 -24.03 30.75 -13.03
N THR A 19 -23.79 30.65 -14.33
CA THR A 19 -24.71 31.02 -15.42
C THR A 19 -25.80 30.00 -15.78
N ALA A 20 -26.04 28.97 -14.96
CA ALA A 20 -27.14 28.01 -15.15
C ALA A 20 -28.22 28.02 -14.04
N GLY A 21 -28.07 28.81 -12.98
CA GLY A 21 -29.18 29.36 -12.17
C GLY A 21 -30.35 28.44 -11.78
N ASN A 22 -30.12 27.43 -10.95
CA ASN A 22 -31.10 27.01 -9.94
C ASN A 22 -30.36 26.79 -8.61
N ALA A 23 -30.67 27.62 -7.62
CA ALA A 23 -30.30 27.33 -6.23
C ALA A 23 -31.13 26.13 -5.79
N ILE A 24 -30.48 24.99 -5.56
CA ILE A 24 -31.13 23.82 -4.98
C ILE A 24 -31.26 24.10 -3.49
N ASP A 25 -32.49 24.15 -2.98
CA ASP A 25 -32.75 24.08 -1.54
C ASP A 25 -32.68 22.60 -1.13
N PRO A 26 -31.64 22.15 -0.40
CA PRO A 26 -31.48 20.74 -0.03
C PRO A 26 -32.63 20.21 0.82
N GLN A 27 -33.43 21.08 1.45
CA GLN A 27 -34.36 20.67 2.51
C GLN A 27 -35.82 20.48 2.05
N THR A 28 -36.20 20.87 0.82
CA THR A 28 -37.56 20.58 0.32
C THR A 28 -37.62 20.24 -1.17
N GLY A 29 -37.95 18.98 -1.49
CA GLY A 29 -38.48 18.60 -2.81
C GLY A 29 -37.49 18.70 -3.98
N PHE A 30 -36.24 18.33 -3.77
CA PHE A 30 -35.26 18.22 -4.85
C PHE A 30 -35.62 17.07 -5.80
N ASP A 31 -35.89 17.40 -7.06
CA ASP A 31 -36.01 16.42 -8.15
C ASP A 31 -34.73 16.46 -8.98
N PRO A 32 -33.82 15.48 -8.81
CA PRO A 32 -32.52 15.49 -9.49
C PRO A 32 -32.67 15.41 -11.01
N SER A 33 -33.75 14.79 -11.51
CA SER A 33 -34.06 14.68 -12.94
C SER A 33 -34.37 16.02 -13.62
N THR A 34 -34.46 17.12 -12.87
CA THR A 34 -34.64 18.48 -13.40
C THR A 34 -33.33 19.24 -13.58
N VAL A 35 -32.21 18.67 -13.13
CA VAL A 35 -30.86 19.24 -13.23
C VAL A 35 -30.16 18.59 -14.43
N ASP A 36 -29.56 19.43 -15.28
CA ASP A 36 -28.61 18.95 -16.30
C ASP A 36 -27.23 18.85 -15.65
N TYR A 37 -26.87 17.66 -15.17
CA TYR A 37 -25.65 17.46 -14.40
C TYR A 37 -24.39 17.57 -15.25
N ASP A 38 -24.48 17.40 -16.58
CA ASP A 38 -23.36 17.62 -17.49
C ASP A 38 -22.99 19.11 -17.58
N ALA A 39 -23.96 20.01 -17.34
CA ALA A 39 -23.76 21.46 -17.34
C ALA A 39 -23.32 22.03 -15.98
N VAL A 40 -23.33 21.24 -14.90
CA VAL A 40 -22.89 21.70 -13.57
C VAL A 40 -21.37 21.66 -13.48
N GLU A 41 -20.75 22.82 -13.22
CA GLU A 41 -19.29 22.94 -13.03
C GLU A 41 -18.85 22.77 -11.57
N SER A 42 -19.68 23.20 -10.61
CA SER A 42 -19.41 23.02 -9.18
C SER A 42 -19.46 21.54 -8.80
N LEU A 43 -18.53 21.09 -7.96
CA LEU A 43 -18.50 19.73 -7.39
C LEU A 43 -18.84 19.73 -5.89
N ASP A 44 -19.57 20.75 -5.43
CA ASP A 44 -19.92 20.94 -4.03
C ASP A 44 -20.81 19.80 -3.51
N PHE A 45 -20.37 19.16 -2.42
CA PHE A 45 -21.04 18.01 -1.83
C PHE A 45 -22.44 18.37 -1.33
N ASP A 46 -22.55 19.45 -0.57
CA ASP A 46 -23.81 19.89 0.06
C ASP A 46 -24.83 20.39 -0.96
N GLN A 47 -24.36 21.04 -2.03
CA GLN A 47 -25.22 21.64 -3.02
C GLN A 47 -25.81 20.64 -4.01
N TYR A 48 -25.03 19.62 -4.42
CA TYR A 48 -25.40 18.75 -5.54
C TYR A 48 -25.27 17.26 -5.22
N VAL A 49 -24.22 16.83 -4.51
CA VAL A 49 -24.00 15.39 -4.24
C VAL A 49 -24.98 14.86 -3.20
N ARG A 50 -24.99 15.44 -1.99
CA ARG A 50 -25.88 15.03 -0.89
C ARG A 50 -27.35 15.03 -1.31
N PRO A 51 -27.90 16.09 -1.96
CA PRO A 51 -29.29 16.08 -2.40
C PRO A 51 -29.58 15.00 -3.46
N LEU A 52 -28.66 14.77 -4.41
CA LEU A 52 -28.79 13.73 -5.43
C LEU A 52 -28.87 12.34 -4.79
N LEU A 53 -27.90 12.01 -3.93
CA LEU A 53 -27.80 10.72 -3.28
C LEU A 53 -29.04 10.45 -2.40
N ALA A 54 -29.53 11.46 -1.68
CA ALA A 54 -30.72 11.37 -0.85
C ALA A 54 -32.01 11.23 -1.68
N ALA A 55 -32.17 12.02 -2.75
CA ALA A 55 -33.34 11.94 -3.62
C ALA A 55 -33.47 10.58 -4.31
N ARG A 56 -32.34 10.00 -4.73
CA ARG A 56 -32.25 8.63 -5.29
C ARG A 56 -32.23 7.54 -4.20
N ASN A 57 -32.14 7.93 -2.93
CA ASN A 57 -32.06 7.03 -1.77
C ASN A 57 -30.96 5.95 -1.92
N VAL A 58 -29.78 6.33 -2.40
CA VAL A 58 -28.78 5.36 -2.90
C VAL A 58 -28.18 4.47 -1.81
N LEU A 59 -28.14 4.92 -0.55
CA LEU A 59 -27.58 4.13 0.55
C LEU A 59 -28.55 3.06 1.09
N SER A 60 -29.80 3.05 0.62
CA SER A 60 -30.79 2.09 1.07
C SER A 60 -30.45 0.66 0.62
N PRO A 61 -30.50 -0.34 1.53
CA PRO A 61 -30.34 -1.75 1.17
C PRO A 61 -31.58 -2.33 0.47
N THR A 62 -32.65 -1.54 0.34
CA THR A 62 -33.90 -1.94 -0.32
C THR A 62 -34.27 -0.96 -1.43
N ALA A 63 -34.84 -1.49 -2.52
CA ALA A 63 -35.20 -0.67 -3.68
C ALA A 63 -36.37 0.29 -3.38
N GLY A 64 -36.29 1.50 -3.95
CA GLY A 64 -37.29 2.57 -3.84
C GLY A 64 -37.13 3.47 -2.61
N GLY A 65 -38.13 4.33 -2.42
CA GLY A 65 -38.16 5.34 -1.36
C GLY A 65 -37.33 6.59 -1.68
N THR A 66 -37.38 7.55 -0.77
CA THR A 66 -36.54 8.75 -0.76
C THR A 66 -35.79 8.78 0.57
N GLY A 67 -34.49 9.12 0.53
CA GLY A 67 -33.69 9.32 1.73
C GLY A 67 -33.92 10.70 2.34
N ASP A 68 -33.56 10.86 3.61
CA ASP A 68 -33.40 12.17 4.24
C ASP A 68 -31.97 12.68 3.94
N PRO A 69 -31.78 13.87 3.35
CA PRO A 69 -30.44 14.43 3.13
C PRO A 69 -29.55 14.46 4.38
N ALA A 70 -30.14 14.52 5.58
CA ALA A 70 -29.39 14.47 6.84
C ALA A 70 -28.75 13.09 7.13
N ASP A 71 -29.16 12.02 6.43
CA ASP A 71 -28.55 10.69 6.54
C ASP A 71 -27.33 10.52 5.60
N TYR A 72 -26.94 11.59 4.88
CA TYR A 72 -25.91 11.57 3.84
C TYR A 72 -24.78 12.55 4.18
N ASP A 73 -24.17 12.35 5.35
CA ASP A 73 -22.89 12.98 5.69
C ASP A 73 -21.75 12.36 4.87
N LEU A 74 -20.72 13.16 4.57
CA LEU A 74 -19.64 12.74 3.65
C LEU A 74 -19.04 11.39 4.03
N MET A 75 -18.64 11.22 5.29
CA MET A 75 -18.03 9.96 5.75
C MET A 75 -19.03 8.81 5.79
N ASP A 76 -20.31 9.07 6.05
CA ASP A 76 -21.33 8.01 5.98
C ASP A 76 -21.48 7.51 4.55
N VAL A 77 -21.52 8.41 3.57
CA VAL A 77 -21.53 8.04 2.14
C VAL A 77 -20.30 7.23 1.78
N VAL A 78 -19.10 7.72 2.13
CA VAL A 78 -17.82 7.05 1.83
C VAL A 78 -17.75 5.65 2.46
N MET A 79 -18.35 5.46 3.64
CA MET A 79 -18.30 4.22 4.42
C MET A 79 -19.50 3.29 4.20
N ALA A 80 -20.56 3.71 3.50
CA ALA A 80 -21.82 2.96 3.45
C ALA A 80 -21.73 1.58 2.81
N GLY A 81 -20.84 1.41 1.83
CA GLY A 81 -20.70 0.17 1.05
C GLY A 81 -19.59 -0.78 1.51
N PRO A 82 -19.25 -1.78 0.68
CA PRO A 82 -18.03 -2.59 0.83
C PRO A 82 -16.76 -1.73 0.76
N SER A 83 -15.60 -2.32 1.09
CA SER A 83 -14.30 -1.64 1.01
C SER A 83 -14.06 -1.04 -0.37
N GLY A 84 -13.68 0.24 -0.43
CA GLY A 84 -13.54 0.98 -1.69
C GLY A 84 -14.85 1.49 -2.29
N PHE A 85 -15.89 1.71 -1.46
CA PHE A 85 -17.16 2.25 -1.95
C PHE A 85 -17.00 3.59 -2.65
N VAL A 86 -16.35 4.54 -1.98
CA VAL A 86 -15.79 5.75 -2.58
C VAL A 86 -14.30 5.77 -2.29
N VAL A 87 -13.48 5.78 -3.33
CA VAL A 87 -12.03 5.95 -3.28
C VAL A 87 -11.74 7.34 -3.83
N PRO A 88 -11.35 8.31 -2.99
CA PRO A 88 -11.00 9.66 -3.45
C PRO A 88 -10.02 9.64 -4.63
N PHE A 89 -10.30 10.48 -5.64
CA PHE A 89 -9.53 10.62 -6.88
C PHE A 89 -9.46 9.34 -7.74
N ASP A 90 -10.42 8.43 -7.59
CA ASP A 90 -10.46 7.19 -8.38
C ASP A 90 -11.91 6.73 -8.60
N ALA A 91 -12.57 7.36 -9.57
CA ALA A 91 -13.94 6.99 -9.93
C ALA A 91 -13.98 5.60 -10.58
N GLU A 92 -12.93 5.20 -11.29
CA GLU A 92 -12.85 3.88 -11.92
C GLU A 92 -12.72 2.75 -10.92
N GLY A 93 -12.05 2.98 -9.79
CA GLY A 93 -11.90 2.04 -8.68
C GLY A 93 -13.03 2.07 -7.66
N SER A 94 -13.82 3.15 -7.61
CA SER A 94 -14.90 3.35 -6.64
C SER A 94 -16.10 2.44 -6.92
N LEU A 95 -16.41 1.53 -5.97
CA LEU A 95 -17.51 0.57 -6.11
C LEU A 95 -18.88 1.24 -6.28
N MET A 96 -19.08 2.45 -5.75
CA MET A 96 -20.33 3.20 -5.93
C MET A 96 -20.74 3.28 -7.41
N LEU A 97 -19.77 3.47 -8.31
CA LEU A 97 -20.02 3.54 -9.75
C LEU A 97 -19.83 2.18 -10.43
N ARG A 98 -18.82 1.40 -10.04
CA ARG A 98 -18.57 0.08 -10.64
C ARG A 98 -19.73 -0.89 -10.47
N LEU A 99 -20.46 -0.83 -9.35
CA LEU A 99 -21.60 -1.71 -9.09
C LEU A 99 -22.72 -1.57 -10.14
N VAL A 100 -22.82 -0.43 -10.81
CA VAL A 100 -23.83 -0.18 -11.86
C VAL A 100 -23.24 -0.17 -13.25
N ARG A 101 -21.98 0.27 -13.41
CA ARG A 101 -21.30 0.34 -14.71
C ARG A 101 -20.73 -1.01 -15.16
N ASP A 102 -20.19 -1.78 -14.22
CA ASP A 102 -19.29 -2.90 -14.50
C ASP A 102 -19.88 -4.25 -14.07
N LEU A 103 -21.11 -4.29 -13.56
CA LEU A 103 -21.82 -5.53 -13.24
C LEU A 103 -23.03 -5.73 -14.16
N PRO A 104 -23.33 -6.98 -14.58
CA PRO A 104 -24.56 -7.26 -15.31
C PRO A 104 -25.81 -6.82 -14.52
N ASP A 105 -26.85 -6.35 -15.22
CA ASP A 105 -28.12 -5.94 -14.60
C ASP A 105 -28.84 -7.04 -13.81
N SER A 106 -28.55 -8.30 -14.15
CA SER A 106 -29.09 -9.48 -13.47
C SER A 106 -28.45 -9.73 -12.10
N VAL A 107 -27.30 -9.12 -11.80
CA VAL A 107 -26.59 -9.29 -10.53
C VAL A 107 -27.16 -8.34 -9.49
N ALA A 108 -27.57 -8.90 -8.35
CA ALA A 108 -27.99 -8.13 -7.19
C ALA A 108 -26.80 -7.38 -6.59
N ILE A 109 -27.00 -6.10 -6.25
CA ILE A 109 -25.98 -5.24 -5.64
C ILE A 109 -26.43 -4.79 -4.24
N PRO A 110 -25.49 -4.47 -3.32
CA PRO A 110 -25.81 -4.11 -1.94
C PRO A 110 -26.73 -2.87 -1.79
N MET A 111 -26.64 -1.96 -2.76
CA MET A 111 -27.35 -0.69 -2.82
C MET A 111 -28.14 -0.62 -4.13
N PRO A 112 -29.31 -1.29 -4.23
CA PRO A 112 -30.03 -1.45 -5.49
C PRO A 112 -30.48 -0.13 -6.11
N ASN A 113 -30.65 0.92 -5.29
CA ASN A 113 -31.05 2.24 -5.76
C ASN A 113 -29.96 2.98 -6.56
N LEU A 114 -28.69 2.54 -6.51
CA LEU A 114 -27.66 3.05 -7.43
C LEU A 114 -28.07 2.86 -8.89
N ARG A 115 -28.83 1.80 -9.22
CA ARG A 115 -29.35 1.55 -10.58
C ARG A 115 -30.43 2.53 -11.02
N THR A 116 -30.86 3.44 -10.15
CA THR A 116 -31.84 4.49 -10.49
C THR A 116 -31.19 5.81 -10.87
N LEU A 117 -29.85 5.91 -10.76
CA LEU A 117 -29.09 7.04 -11.23
C LEU A 117 -29.18 7.16 -12.75
N GLU A 118 -29.31 8.38 -13.23
CA GLU A 118 -29.28 8.71 -14.66
C GLU A 118 -27.83 8.86 -15.17
N ASP A 119 -27.62 8.76 -16.48
CA ASP A 119 -26.27 8.70 -17.04
C ASP A 119 -25.43 9.96 -16.76
N ASP A 120 -26.05 11.14 -16.74
CA ASP A 120 -25.42 12.41 -16.39
C ASP A 120 -25.15 12.53 -14.89
N GLU A 121 -26.04 12.01 -14.04
CA GLU A 121 -25.82 11.88 -12.60
C GLU A 121 -24.60 10.99 -12.29
N VAL A 122 -24.47 9.85 -12.98
CA VAL A 122 -23.31 8.95 -12.86
C VAL A 122 -22.02 9.67 -13.28
N ARG A 123 -22.04 10.41 -14.41
CA ARG A 123 -20.88 11.20 -14.85
C ARG A 123 -20.52 12.32 -13.88
N TYR A 124 -21.51 12.96 -13.27
CA TYR A 124 -21.28 13.98 -12.26
C TYR A 124 -20.67 13.42 -10.99
N LEU A 125 -21.18 12.30 -10.47
CA LEU A 125 -20.59 11.61 -9.33
C LEU A 125 -19.16 11.14 -9.65
N ALA A 126 -18.89 10.68 -10.86
CA ALA A 126 -17.54 10.37 -11.30
C ALA A 126 -16.62 11.60 -11.21
N ARG A 127 -17.02 12.76 -11.76
CA ARG A 127 -16.25 14.01 -11.66
C ARG A 127 -16.01 14.43 -10.21
N TRP A 128 -17.00 14.29 -9.33
CA TRP A 128 -16.85 14.59 -7.91
C TRP A 128 -15.83 13.67 -7.23
N ILE A 129 -15.88 12.36 -7.51
CA ILE A 129 -14.90 11.39 -6.99
C ILE A 129 -13.49 11.70 -7.52
N GLU A 130 -13.34 11.92 -8.82
CA GLU A 130 -12.07 12.32 -9.45
C GLU A 130 -11.52 13.63 -8.83
N GLY A 131 -12.40 14.56 -8.45
CA GLY A 131 -12.06 15.77 -7.71
C GLY A 131 -11.66 15.54 -6.24
N GLY A 132 -11.56 14.29 -5.80
CA GLY A 132 -11.19 13.88 -4.45
C GLY A 132 -12.35 13.57 -3.50
N ALA A 133 -13.58 13.46 -4.03
CA ALA A 133 -14.79 13.22 -3.25
C ALA A 133 -14.94 14.19 -2.07
N LYS A 134 -14.67 15.47 -2.29
CA LYS A 134 -14.51 16.48 -1.24
C LYS A 134 -15.84 17.03 -0.73
N ASP A 135 -15.83 17.50 0.51
CA ASP A 135 -16.79 18.47 1.05
C ASP A 135 -16.01 19.70 1.54
N GLY A 136 -16.13 20.81 0.81
CA GLY A 136 -15.23 21.96 0.97
C GLY A 136 -13.76 21.55 0.80
N ASP A 137 -12.94 21.81 1.82
CA ASP A 137 -11.52 21.45 1.87
C ASP A 137 -11.25 20.04 2.45
N VAL A 138 -12.30 19.34 2.88
CA VAL A 138 -12.17 18.01 3.50
C VAL A 138 -12.11 16.94 2.42
N ILE A 139 -11.00 16.20 2.38
CA ILE A 139 -10.84 14.98 1.58
C ILE A 139 -10.99 13.78 2.53
N PRO A 140 -11.87 12.81 2.23
CA PRO A 140 -11.96 11.58 3.02
C PRO A 140 -10.60 10.89 3.16
N PHE A 141 -10.27 10.45 4.37
CA PHE A 141 -9.02 9.74 4.70
C PHE A 141 -7.71 10.52 4.46
N ALA A 142 -7.75 11.84 4.25
CA ALA A 142 -6.52 12.63 4.06
C ALA A 142 -5.59 12.63 5.30
N ASP A 143 -6.13 12.28 6.46
CA ASP A 143 -5.47 12.16 7.76
C ASP A 143 -5.20 10.70 8.18
N ALA A 144 -5.39 9.71 7.30
CA ALA A 144 -5.15 8.32 7.63
C ALA A 144 -3.66 8.06 7.94
N GLU A 145 -3.38 7.52 9.13
CA GLU A 145 -2.01 7.28 9.61
C GLU A 145 -1.57 5.83 9.43
N HIS A 146 -2.45 4.86 9.72
CA HIS A 146 -2.15 3.43 9.72
C HIS A 146 -2.50 2.79 8.37
N VAL A 147 -1.58 2.77 7.41
CA VAL A 147 -1.87 2.34 6.03
C VAL A 147 -1.13 1.05 5.68
N MET A 148 -1.76 0.19 4.89
CA MET A 148 -1.15 -0.96 4.23
C MET A 148 -0.98 -0.67 2.74
N LEU A 149 0.24 -0.78 2.21
CA LEU A 149 0.50 -0.69 0.78
C LEU A 149 0.57 -2.08 0.17
N ALA A 150 -0.30 -2.34 -0.81
CA ALA A 150 -0.33 -3.58 -1.59
C ALA A 150 -0.04 -3.29 -3.07
N GLY A 151 0.87 -4.04 -3.67
CA GLY A 151 1.17 -3.90 -5.10
C GLY A 151 0.21 -4.74 -5.93
N VAL A 152 -0.56 -4.12 -6.84
CA VAL A 152 -1.42 -4.85 -7.78
C VAL A 152 -0.66 -5.01 -9.09
N GLN A 153 0.11 -6.09 -9.15
CA GLN A 153 1.23 -6.21 -10.07
C GLN A 153 0.79 -6.28 -11.53
N ALA A 154 -0.32 -6.94 -11.85
CA ALA A 154 -0.75 -7.08 -13.25
C ALA A 154 -1.46 -5.83 -13.80
N GLU A 155 -1.89 -4.92 -12.91
CA GLU A 155 -2.62 -3.69 -13.28
C GLU A 155 -1.82 -2.41 -13.00
N ASN A 156 -0.54 -2.54 -12.66
CA ASN A 156 0.41 -1.45 -12.51
C ASN A 156 0.01 -0.31 -11.54
N TYR A 157 -0.61 -0.65 -10.40
CA TYR A 157 -0.92 0.34 -9.37
C TYR A 157 -0.63 -0.18 -7.96
N ILE A 158 -0.44 0.72 -7.01
CA ILE A 158 -0.44 0.40 -5.58
C ILE A 158 -1.79 0.74 -4.96
N ALA A 159 -2.32 -0.18 -4.16
CA ALA A 159 -3.50 0.00 -3.32
C ALA A 159 -3.05 0.40 -1.92
N LEU A 160 -3.57 1.52 -1.41
CA LEU A 160 -3.40 1.95 -0.04
C LEU A 160 -4.68 1.64 0.71
N ILE A 161 -4.55 0.86 1.77
CA ILE A 161 -5.66 0.36 2.57
C ILE A 161 -5.51 0.93 3.98
N ASP A 162 -6.52 1.64 4.47
CA ASP A 162 -6.57 2.01 5.89
C ASP A 162 -6.69 0.75 6.75
N ALA A 163 -5.69 0.51 7.58
CA ALA A 163 -5.60 -0.68 8.39
C ALA A 163 -6.68 -0.68 9.49
N GLU A 164 -7.13 0.47 9.98
CA GLU A 164 -8.15 0.56 11.01
C GLU A 164 -9.51 0.13 10.50
N THR A 165 -9.97 0.75 9.42
CA THR A 165 -11.31 0.59 8.88
C THR A 165 -11.42 -0.47 7.77
N LEU A 166 -10.30 -1.05 7.34
CA LEU A 166 -10.21 -2.02 6.24
C LEU A 166 -10.73 -1.47 4.91
N ARG A 167 -10.48 -0.19 4.65
CA ARG A 167 -10.93 0.52 3.45
C ARG A 167 -9.80 0.67 2.45
N LEU A 168 -10.02 0.31 1.19
CA LEU A 168 -9.23 0.86 0.09
C LEU A 168 -9.49 2.37 0.07
N ILE A 169 -8.48 3.16 0.40
CA ILE A 169 -8.61 4.63 0.54
C ILE A 169 -7.94 5.37 -0.60
N ARG A 170 -7.01 4.72 -1.33
CA ARG A 170 -6.24 5.36 -2.40
C ARG A 170 -5.68 4.32 -3.36
N ARG A 171 -5.65 4.66 -4.64
CA ARG A 171 -4.83 4.00 -5.66
C ARG A 171 -3.85 5.02 -6.23
N ILE A 172 -2.61 4.58 -6.49
CA ILE A 172 -1.64 5.33 -7.28
C ILE A 172 -1.32 4.47 -8.49
N ASP A 173 -1.79 4.90 -9.65
CA ASP A 173 -1.61 4.24 -10.93
C ASP A 173 -0.32 4.72 -11.60
N PHE A 174 0.60 3.80 -11.85
CA PHE A 174 1.89 4.13 -12.45
C PHE A 174 1.77 4.47 -13.95
N ASP A 175 0.75 4.01 -14.65
CA ASP A 175 0.49 4.43 -16.03
C ASP A 175 0.10 5.92 -16.06
N ALA A 176 -0.74 6.36 -15.12
CA ALA A 176 -1.19 7.76 -15.00
C ALA A 176 -0.03 8.73 -14.70
N ILE A 177 0.91 8.32 -13.86
CA ILE A 177 2.12 9.11 -13.56
C ILE A 177 3.31 8.87 -14.52
N GLY A 178 3.06 8.23 -15.68
CA GLY A 178 4.03 8.15 -16.78
C GLY A 178 5.11 7.07 -16.64
N ILE A 179 4.82 5.99 -15.91
CA ILE A 179 5.70 4.83 -15.71
C ILE A 179 4.98 3.51 -16.06
N PRO A 180 4.75 3.23 -17.35
CA PRO A 180 4.14 1.96 -17.75
C PRO A 180 5.03 0.77 -17.42
N SER A 181 4.45 -0.27 -16.81
CA SER A 181 5.17 -1.46 -16.37
C SER A 181 4.42 -2.76 -16.65
N ALA A 182 3.78 -2.89 -17.81
CA ALA A 182 3.18 -4.16 -18.22
C ALA A 182 4.25 -5.20 -18.65
N PRO A 183 4.05 -6.51 -18.39
CA PRO A 183 2.91 -7.11 -17.70
C PRO A 183 3.05 -7.20 -16.16
N TYR A 184 4.19 -6.78 -15.60
CA TYR A 184 4.45 -6.83 -14.15
C TYR A 184 4.88 -5.47 -13.61
N GLY A 185 4.03 -4.85 -12.82
CA GLY A 185 4.21 -3.55 -12.18
C GLY A 185 4.82 -3.65 -10.78
N PRO A 186 4.21 -3.01 -9.77
CA PRO A 186 4.78 -2.88 -8.42
C PRO A 186 4.90 -4.23 -7.72
N HIS A 187 6.05 -4.47 -7.07
CA HIS A 187 6.33 -5.74 -6.38
C HIS A 187 6.73 -5.59 -4.91
N HIS A 188 7.60 -4.63 -4.56
CA HIS A 188 8.06 -4.41 -3.18
C HIS A 188 8.16 -2.93 -2.85
N PHE A 189 8.17 -2.62 -1.54
CA PHE A 189 8.18 -1.26 -1.02
C PHE A 189 9.31 -1.03 -0.03
N ALA A 190 9.75 0.23 0.07
CA ALA A 190 10.53 0.75 1.18
C ALA A 190 10.04 2.17 1.48
N PHE A 191 10.16 2.63 2.71
CA PHE A 191 9.54 3.89 3.14
C PHE A 191 10.55 4.82 3.78
N GLU A 192 10.44 6.12 3.51
CA GLU A 192 11.09 7.14 4.32
C GLU A 192 10.70 7.01 5.81
N PRO A 193 11.58 7.33 6.77
CA PRO A 193 11.31 7.22 8.21
C PRO A 193 10.02 7.86 8.75
N ASP A 194 9.53 8.90 8.07
CA ASP A 194 8.28 9.61 8.41
C ASP A 194 7.04 8.99 7.75
N GLY A 195 7.21 7.94 6.95
CA GLY A 195 6.17 7.23 6.22
C GLY A 195 5.51 8.03 5.10
N ARG A 196 5.99 9.22 4.74
CA ARG A 196 5.33 10.08 3.75
C ARG A 196 5.74 9.83 2.31
N THR A 197 6.75 9.00 2.11
CA THR A 197 7.28 8.70 0.79
C THR A 197 7.61 7.22 0.70
N ALA A 198 7.16 6.59 -0.38
CA ALA A 198 7.47 5.22 -0.70
C ALA A 198 8.42 5.13 -1.89
N TYR A 199 9.30 4.14 -1.84
CA TYR A 199 10.05 3.62 -2.98
C TYR A 199 9.38 2.34 -3.44
N VAL A 200 9.13 2.23 -4.74
CA VAL A 200 8.35 1.13 -5.33
C VAL A 200 9.15 0.51 -6.46
N SER A 201 9.42 -0.80 -6.37
CA SER A 201 10.05 -1.54 -7.46
C SER A 201 9.03 -1.89 -8.53
N LEU A 202 9.27 -1.45 -9.77
CA LEU A 202 8.43 -1.72 -10.94
C LEU A 202 9.15 -2.70 -11.86
N VAL A 203 8.67 -3.95 -11.87
CA VAL A 203 9.43 -5.09 -12.41
C VAL A 203 9.69 -4.94 -13.91
N SER A 204 8.66 -4.74 -14.72
CA SER A 204 8.79 -4.71 -16.18
C SER A 204 9.34 -3.38 -16.69
N ALA A 205 9.04 -2.28 -15.99
CA ALA A 205 9.61 -0.97 -16.29
C ALA A 205 11.13 -0.93 -16.03
N GLY A 206 11.65 -1.79 -15.14
CA GLY A 206 13.06 -1.81 -14.81
C GLY A 206 13.50 -0.56 -14.05
N VAL A 207 12.63 -0.03 -13.18
CA VAL A 207 12.89 1.18 -12.40
C VAL A 207 12.40 1.05 -10.96
N VAL A 208 13.00 1.83 -10.08
CA VAL A 208 12.43 2.14 -8.76
C VAL A 208 11.84 3.54 -8.83
N ALA A 209 10.55 3.67 -8.49
CA ALA A 209 9.86 4.96 -8.40
C ALA A 209 9.84 5.44 -6.95
N LYS A 210 9.97 6.75 -6.74
CA LYS A 210 9.79 7.44 -5.45
C LYS A 210 8.49 8.23 -5.53
N VAL A 211 7.53 7.90 -4.69
CA VAL A 211 6.18 8.48 -4.70
C VAL A 211 5.79 9.05 -3.34
N SER A 212 5.11 10.19 -3.35
CA SER A 212 4.51 10.78 -2.16
C SER A 212 3.28 9.99 -1.72
N LEU A 213 3.11 9.85 -0.41
CA LEU A 213 1.93 9.28 0.24
C LEU A 213 1.07 10.37 0.91
N ASP A 214 1.20 11.62 0.46
CA ASP A 214 0.37 12.74 0.92
C ASP A 214 -1.08 12.57 0.42
N LEU A 215 -1.94 12.00 1.26
CA LEU A 215 -3.32 11.67 0.92
C LEU A 215 -4.22 12.91 0.70
N SER A 216 -3.72 14.11 1.06
CA SER A 216 -4.41 15.38 0.81
C SER A 216 -4.25 15.89 -0.62
N LYS A 217 -3.41 15.23 -1.43
CA LYS A 217 -3.10 15.62 -2.82
C LYS A 217 -3.65 14.64 -3.83
N ASP A 218 -3.68 15.12 -5.07
CA ASP A 218 -3.97 14.31 -6.24
C ASP A 218 -2.86 13.26 -6.44
N PRO A 219 -3.19 11.96 -6.58
CA PRO A 219 -2.22 10.89 -6.77
C PRO A 219 -1.43 11.02 -8.08
N ASP A 220 -1.94 11.73 -9.09
CA ASP A 220 -1.22 11.94 -10.34
C ASP A 220 0.00 12.87 -10.15
N GLU A 221 0.03 13.63 -9.06
CA GLU A 221 1.16 14.47 -8.64
C GLU A 221 2.11 13.75 -7.66
N SER A 222 1.91 12.46 -7.43
CA SER A 222 2.65 11.71 -6.42
C SER A 222 4.12 11.44 -6.80
N LEU A 223 4.47 11.46 -8.10
CA LEU A 223 5.82 11.11 -8.54
C LEU A 223 6.86 12.16 -8.11
N LEU A 224 7.75 11.77 -7.20
CA LEU A 224 8.86 12.60 -6.73
C LEU A 224 10.16 12.33 -7.51
N GLY A 225 10.29 11.13 -8.09
CA GLY A 225 11.45 10.75 -8.89
C GLY A 225 11.44 9.28 -9.28
N ARG A 226 12.34 8.89 -10.18
CA ARG A 226 12.57 7.48 -10.52
C ARG A 226 14.00 7.29 -10.99
N THR A 227 14.48 6.06 -10.89
CA THR A 227 15.78 5.68 -11.45
C THR A 227 15.78 5.77 -12.97
N GLU A 228 16.95 6.00 -13.56
CA GLU A 228 17.11 5.95 -15.02
C GLU A 228 16.81 4.54 -15.55
N ALA A 229 16.01 4.47 -16.61
CA ALA A 229 15.61 3.21 -17.23
C ALA A 229 16.83 2.50 -17.85
N GLY A 230 16.94 1.19 -17.62
CA GLY A 230 18.01 0.36 -18.18
C GLY A 230 19.30 0.31 -17.35
N VAL A 231 19.42 1.09 -16.27
CA VAL A 231 20.56 0.98 -15.33
C VAL A 231 20.50 -0.34 -14.55
N PHE A 232 19.31 -0.72 -14.08
CA PHE A 232 19.09 -1.95 -13.34
C PHE A 232 17.80 -2.63 -13.80
N ALA A 233 17.94 -3.73 -14.54
CA ALA A 233 16.81 -4.47 -15.06
C ALA A 233 16.04 -5.19 -13.94
N THR A 234 14.70 -5.21 -14.05
CA THR A 234 13.80 -6.04 -13.22
C THR A 234 14.07 -5.95 -11.71
N PRO A 235 13.91 -4.76 -11.10
CA PRO A 235 14.04 -4.61 -9.65
C PRO A 235 12.97 -5.42 -8.93
N GLY A 236 13.34 -5.96 -7.77
CA GLY A 236 12.49 -6.82 -6.93
C GLY A 236 12.47 -6.31 -5.50
N MET A 237 13.11 -7.05 -4.60
CA MET A 237 13.11 -6.76 -3.16
C MET A 237 13.95 -5.53 -2.83
N MET A 238 13.53 -4.75 -1.84
CA MET A 238 14.25 -3.55 -1.43
C MET A 238 14.41 -3.49 0.08
N SER A 239 15.52 -2.92 0.54
CA SER A 239 15.75 -2.66 1.95
C SER A 239 16.38 -1.28 2.13
N LEU A 240 15.73 -0.45 2.93
CA LEU A 240 16.22 0.88 3.28
C LEU A 240 17.33 0.79 4.31
N ASP A 241 18.40 1.55 4.12
CA ASP A 241 19.32 1.93 5.19
C ASP A 241 18.80 3.22 5.85
N PRO A 242 18.25 3.18 7.08
CA PRO A 242 17.73 4.36 7.75
C PRO A 242 18.82 5.36 8.13
N SER A 243 20.07 4.89 8.27
CA SER A 243 21.20 5.67 8.77
C SER A 243 21.89 6.49 7.68
N SER A 244 21.58 6.21 6.41
CA SER A 244 22.26 6.82 5.27
C SER A 244 21.32 7.03 4.08
N ASN A 245 21.84 7.66 3.02
CA ASN A 245 21.06 8.00 1.82
C ASN A 245 20.82 6.81 0.86
N ARG A 246 20.81 5.56 1.35
CA ARG A 246 20.87 4.36 0.50
C ARG A 246 19.66 3.44 0.62
N ILE A 247 19.29 2.81 -0.49
CA ILE A 247 18.40 1.66 -0.55
C ILE A 247 19.11 0.54 -1.31
N PHE A 248 19.10 -0.66 -0.76
CA PHE A 248 19.59 -1.85 -1.45
C PHE A 248 18.46 -2.49 -2.24
N VAL A 249 18.73 -2.86 -3.50
CA VAL A 249 17.73 -3.33 -4.46
C VAL A 249 18.15 -4.68 -5.03
N GLY A 250 17.43 -5.73 -4.67
CA GLY A 250 17.51 -7.04 -5.30
C GLY A 250 16.78 -7.07 -6.64
N ARG A 251 16.95 -8.16 -7.37
CA ARG A 251 16.26 -8.46 -8.63
C ARG A 251 14.94 -9.16 -8.38
N SER A 252 14.01 -9.11 -9.32
CA SER A 252 12.76 -9.87 -9.29
C SER A 252 13.00 -11.36 -9.59
N THR A 253 12.07 -12.22 -9.17
CA THR A 253 12.02 -13.64 -9.59
C THR A 253 11.86 -13.80 -11.10
N LEU A 254 11.43 -12.73 -11.79
CA LEU A 254 11.20 -12.65 -13.24
C LEU A 254 12.42 -12.11 -14.02
N SER A 255 13.55 -11.90 -13.34
CA SER A 255 14.78 -11.41 -13.97
C SER A 255 15.36 -12.41 -14.97
N ASP A 256 16.17 -11.91 -15.92
CA ASP A 256 17.02 -12.77 -16.75
C ASP A 256 17.86 -13.67 -15.82
N PRO A 257 17.85 -15.01 -16.01
CA PRO A 257 18.60 -15.96 -15.18
C PRO A 257 20.13 -15.80 -15.24
N LEU A 258 20.64 -14.98 -16.17
CA LEU A 258 22.04 -14.60 -16.29
C LEU A 258 22.36 -13.23 -15.68
N ALA A 259 21.35 -12.45 -15.28
CA ALA A 259 21.59 -11.16 -14.66
C ALA A 259 22.32 -11.34 -13.33
N ASN A 260 23.39 -10.57 -13.11
CA ASN A 260 24.15 -10.55 -11.87
C ASN A 260 23.99 -9.19 -11.18
N GLY A 261 24.43 -9.13 -9.93
CA GLY A 261 24.55 -7.89 -9.18
C GLY A 261 23.25 -7.36 -8.58
N PHE A 262 23.40 -6.64 -7.47
CA PHE A 262 22.31 -5.92 -6.78
C PHE A 262 22.53 -4.40 -6.89
N GLY A 263 21.47 -3.63 -6.74
CA GLY A 263 21.50 -2.17 -6.82
C GLY A 263 21.75 -1.51 -5.46
N ILE A 264 22.47 -0.38 -5.47
CA ILE A 264 22.51 0.60 -4.38
C ILE A 264 21.94 1.90 -4.95
N LEU A 265 20.75 2.26 -4.49
CA LEU A 265 20.01 3.45 -4.88
C LEU A 265 20.32 4.60 -3.92
N ASP A 266 20.69 5.75 -4.47
CA ASP A 266 20.76 7.02 -3.75
C ASP A 266 19.36 7.66 -3.67
N ARG A 267 18.85 7.87 -2.46
CA ARG A 267 17.46 8.31 -2.18
C ARG A 267 17.17 9.75 -2.59
N GLU A 268 18.18 10.60 -2.62
CA GLU A 268 18.04 12.03 -2.97
C GLU A 268 18.04 12.21 -4.48
N THR A 269 19.00 11.59 -5.16
CA THR A 269 19.25 11.78 -6.58
C THR A 269 18.55 10.75 -7.47
N MET A 270 18.07 9.66 -6.89
CA MET A 270 17.55 8.48 -7.60
C MET A 270 18.58 7.80 -8.52
N ALA A 271 19.88 8.09 -8.35
CA ALA A 271 20.95 7.40 -9.06
C ALA A 271 21.13 5.98 -8.50
N MET A 272 21.46 5.02 -9.37
CA MET A 272 21.69 3.64 -8.95
C MET A 272 23.07 3.14 -9.38
N GLU A 273 23.81 2.62 -8.42
CA GLU A 273 25.01 1.82 -8.63
C GLU A 273 24.67 0.33 -8.63
N VAL A 274 25.38 -0.48 -9.40
CA VAL A 274 25.21 -1.94 -9.42
C VAL A 274 26.49 -2.60 -8.94
N ILE A 275 26.37 -3.43 -7.89
CA ILE A 275 27.46 -4.20 -7.32
C ILE A 275 27.36 -5.63 -7.82
N ASP A 276 28.36 -6.07 -8.58
CA ASP A 276 28.41 -7.43 -9.14
C ASP A 276 28.43 -8.50 -8.04
N THR A 277 27.61 -9.53 -8.23
CA THR A 277 27.58 -10.71 -7.37
C THR A 277 28.24 -11.91 -8.06
N PRO A 278 28.84 -12.84 -7.29
CA PRO A 278 29.43 -14.07 -7.85
C PRO A 278 28.39 -15.14 -8.23
N PHE A 279 27.11 -14.78 -8.15
CA PHE A 279 25.96 -15.59 -8.52
C PHE A 279 24.94 -14.73 -9.27
N ASN A 280 24.05 -15.41 -10.01
CA ASN A 280 23.02 -14.73 -10.78
C ASN A 280 21.78 -14.51 -9.91
N VAL A 281 21.00 -13.50 -10.31
CA VAL A 281 19.70 -13.12 -9.74
C VAL A 281 19.74 -13.01 -8.21
N PRO A 282 20.51 -12.06 -7.64
CA PRO A 282 20.37 -11.71 -6.22
C PRO A 282 18.95 -11.20 -5.98
N HIS A 283 18.08 -12.03 -5.39
CA HIS A 283 16.64 -11.76 -5.28
C HIS A 283 16.26 -11.27 -3.88
N ALA A 284 16.35 -12.16 -2.88
CA ALA A 284 16.09 -11.80 -1.50
C ALA A 284 17.07 -10.70 -1.06
N MET A 285 16.59 -9.67 -0.38
CA MET A 285 17.38 -8.51 0.02
C MET A 285 16.95 -8.04 1.42
N THR A 286 17.90 -7.78 2.30
CA THR A 286 17.66 -7.09 3.58
C THR A 286 18.92 -6.31 3.99
N ALA A 287 18.80 -5.41 4.96
CA ALA A 287 19.90 -4.68 5.54
C ALA A 287 19.79 -4.62 7.06
N THR A 288 20.92 -4.56 7.75
CA THR A 288 20.93 -4.35 9.20
C THR A 288 20.40 -2.95 9.53
N PRO A 289 19.75 -2.77 10.69
CA PRO A 289 19.13 -1.49 11.02
C PRO A 289 20.13 -0.35 11.25
N ASP A 290 21.41 -0.68 11.49
CA ASP A 290 22.51 0.27 11.55
C ASP A 290 23.11 0.60 10.16
N GLY A 291 22.58 0.02 9.08
CA GLY A 291 23.04 0.26 7.71
C GLY A 291 24.40 -0.37 7.37
N ARG A 292 25.01 -1.10 8.31
CA ARG A 292 26.38 -1.61 8.14
C ARG A 292 26.47 -2.76 7.14
N PHE A 293 25.47 -3.64 7.10
CA PHE A 293 25.48 -4.80 6.24
C PHE A 293 24.22 -4.89 5.39
N ALA A 294 24.40 -5.12 4.09
CA ALA A 294 23.33 -5.61 3.21
C ALA A 294 23.51 -7.12 2.99
N ILE A 295 22.41 -7.86 2.94
CA ILE A 295 22.40 -9.31 2.80
C ILE A 295 21.53 -9.66 1.60
N THR A 296 22.07 -10.47 0.68
CA THR A 296 21.31 -10.97 -0.46
C THR A 296 21.63 -12.43 -0.77
N ALA A 297 20.72 -13.11 -1.46
CA ALA A 297 20.86 -14.51 -1.82
C ALA A 297 20.47 -14.72 -3.29
N GLU A 298 21.08 -15.73 -3.91
CA GLU A 298 20.73 -16.13 -5.27
C GLU A 298 19.29 -16.64 -5.32
N LEU A 299 18.54 -16.32 -6.38
CA LEU A 299 17.17 -16.82 -6.52
C LEU A 299 17.12 -18.34 -6.57
N THR A 300 17.99 -18.97 -7.37
CA THR A 300 18.00 -20.42 -7.55
C THR A 300 19.38 -20.98 -7.30
N GLY A 301 19.53 -21.76 -6.23
CA GLY A 301 20.75 -22.49 -5.94
C GLY A 301 21.04 -23.60 -6.95
N THR A 302 22.23 -24.17 -6.87
CA THR A 302 22.59 -25.38 -7.61
C THR A 302 22.19 -26.64 -6.84
N GLN A 303 22.34 -27.82 -7.46
CA GLN A 303 22.17 -29.10 -6.75
C GLN A 303 23.24 -29.34 -5.66
N ALA A 304 24.37 -28.63 -5.70
CA ALA A 304 25.50 -28.83 -4.78
C ALA A 304 25.49 -27.82 -3.63
N GLU A 305 25.10 -26.57 -3.90
CA GLU A 305 25.10 -25.48 -2.94
C GLU A 305 24.11 -24.39 -3.35
N SER A 306 23.57 -23.69 -2.35
CA SER A 306 22.90 -22.40 -2.52
C SER A 306 23.70 -21.33 -1.77
N ARG A 307 23.62 -20.07 -2.17
CA ARG A 307 24.53 -19.02 -1.69
C ARG A 307 23.77 -17.81 -1.21
N ALA A 308 24.20 -17.29 -0.07
CA ALA A 308 23.94 -15.95 0.39
C ALA A 308 25.25 -15.17 0.44
N LEU A 309 25.16 -13.85 0.47
CA LEU A 309 26.30 -12.97 0.69
C LEU A 309 25.94 -11.86 1.67
N VAL A 310 26.97 -11.36 2.33
CA VAL A 310 26.95 -10.12 3.10
C VAL A 310 27.84 -9.10 2.38
N TYR A 311 27.33 -7.89 2.20
CA TYR A 311 28.06 -6.72 1.74
C TYR A 311 28.31 -5.78 2.92
N ASP A 312 29.57 -5.52 3.24
CA ASP A 312 29.96 -4.54 4.26
C ASP A 312 29.98 -3.14 3.63
N THR A 313 29.09 -2.27 4.09
CA THR A 313 28.92 -0.93 3.51
C THR A 313 30.03 0.05 3.88
N ALA A 314 30.86 -0.29 4.88
CA ALA A 314 32.00 0.52 5.28
C ALA A 314 33.26 0.21 4.45
N THR A 315 33.42 -1.04 4.00
CA THR A 315 34.63 -1.46 3.24
C THR A 315 34.35 -1.75 1.77
N GLY A 316 33.10 -2.04 1.40
CA GLY A 316 32.73 -2.54 0.09
C GLY A 316 33.00 -4.05 -0.11
N ASP A 317 33.37 -4.76 0.95
CA ASP A 317 33.72 -6.18 0.87
C ASP A 317 32.50 -7.08 0.76
N LEU A 318 32.66 -8.19 0.03
CA LEU A 318 31.66 -9.24 -0.12
C LEU A 318 32.12 -10.52 0.59
N ALA A 319 31.32 -10.98 1.55
CA ALA A 319 31.51 -12.25 2.24
C ALA A 319 30.43 -13.25 1.82
N LEU A 320 30.85 -14.39 1.22
CA LEU A 320 29.93 -15.44 0.81
C LEU A 320 29.66 -16.44 1.92
N LEU A 321 28.39 -16.83 2.04
CA LEU A 321 27.96 -18.00 2.77
C LEU A 321 27.49 -19.08 1.78
N ALA A 322 28.15 -20.22 1.79
CA ALA A 322 27.62 -21.44 1.18
C ALA A 322 26.63 -22.09 2.15
N ILE A 323 25.38 -22.23 1.71
CA ILE A 323 24.31 -22.90 2.44
C ILE A 323 24.26 -24.35 1.93
N PRO A 324 24.49 -25.36 2.79
CA PRO A 324 24.46 -26.75 2.38
C PRO A 324 23.12 -27.13 1.73
N SER A 325 23.17 -27.76 0.57
CA SER A 325 22.00 -28.41 -0.03
C SER A 325 21.90 -29.86 0.47
N ASP A 326 20.67 -30.29 0.73
CA ASP A 326 20.29 -31.69 0.97
C ASP A 326 20.02 -32.45 -0.34
N GLY A 327 20.43 -31.89 -1.49
CA GLY A 327 20.31 -32.46 -2.82
C GLY A 327 19.18 -31.86 -3.66
N ALA A 328 18.42 -30.92 -3.12
CA ALA A 328 17.42 -30.13 -3.83
C ALA A 328 17.89 -28.66 -3.98
N PRO A 329 17.81 -28.07 -5.19
CA PRO A 329 18.08 -26.65 -5.36
C PRO A 329 16.99 -25.82 -4.67
N ARG A 330 17.43 -24.82 -3.90
CA ARG A 330 16.53 -23.88 -3.20
C ARG A 330 16.16 -22.71 -4.10
N GLU A 331 14.88 -22.35 -4.08
CA GLU A 331 14.35 -21.11 -4.65
C GLU A 331 14.14 -20.10 -3.51
N PHE A 332 15.10 -19.19 -3.32
CA PHE A 332 15.06 -18.23 -2.21
C PHE A 332 14.20 -17.03 -2.54
N ILE A 333 13.30 -16.66 -1.62
CA ILE A 333 12.30 -15.61 -1.85
C ILE A 333 12.56 -14.37 -0.98
N HIS A 334 12.55 -14.48 0.35
CA HIS A 334 12.58 -13.31 1.21
C HIS A 334 13.48 -13.47 2.43
N PHE A 335 14.18 -12.38 2.77
CA PHE A 335 14.87 -12.22 4.04
C PHE A 335 14.03 -11.42 5.03
N SER A 336 14.01 -11.83 6.31
CA SER A 336 13.53 -11.00 7.41
C SER A 336 14.56 -11.03 8.54
N ILE A 337 14.73 -9.93 9.27
CA ILE A 337 15.55 -9.90 10.48
C ILE A 337 14.61 -9.91 11.68
N LEU A 338 14.76 -10.88 12.59
CA LEU A 338 13.90 -11.00 13.76
C LEU A 338 14.21 -9.90 14.77
N GLY A 339 13.17 -9.25 15.30
CA GLY A 339 13.31 -8.16 16.28
C GLY A 339 13.91 -6.87 15.72
N VAL A 340 14.08 -6.80 14.40
CA VAL A 340 14.40 -5.56 13.68
C VAL A 340 13.21 -5.25 12.79
N HIS A 341 12.55 -4.14 13.08
CA HIS A 341 11.50 -3.62 12.23
C HIS A 341 12.09 -3.10 10.92
N HIS A 342 11.32 -3.12 9.82
CA HIS A 342 11.65 -2.38 8.61
C HIS A 342 12.01 -0.95 8.99
N ALA A 343 13.30 -0.66 8.94
CA ALA A 343 13.87 0.51 9.57
C ALA A 343 13.58 1.73 8.69
N GLY A 344 12.41 2.30 8.91
CA GLY A 344 11.85 3.42 8.16
C GLY A 344 10.54 3.92 8.78
N MET A 345 10.27 3.61 10.04
CA MET A 345 9.01 3.94 10.70
C MET A 345 9.35 4.50 12.08
N GLY A 346 9.33 5.82 12.22
CA GLY A 346 9.60 6.49 13.49
C GLY A 346 8.66 5.99 14.58
N HIS A 347 9.20 5.23 15.53
CA HIS A 347 8.45 4.75 16.69
C HIS A 347 8.38 5.85 17.76
N SER A 348 7.44 6.79 17.62
CA SER A 348 7.05 7.64 18.75
C SER A 348 6.03 6.91 19.61
N GLY A 349 6.47 6.20 20.66
CA GLY A 349 5.61 5.96 21.83
C GLY A 349 5.32 4.52 22.28
N MET A 350 6.00 3.49 21.78
CA MET A 350 5.93 2.15 22.41
C MET A 350 7.17 1.89 23.27
N ASP A 351 6.93 1.36 24.48
CA ASP A 351 7.95 1.03 25.49
C ASP A 351 9.04 0.16 24.87
N HIS A 352 10.26 0.70 24.81
CA HIS A 352 11.39 0.10 24.13
C HIS A 352 11.82 -1.20 24.84
N GLY A 353 11.34 -2.33 24.34
CA GLY A 353 12.22 -3.50 24.30
C GLY A 353 13.52 -3.07 23.61
N SER A 354 14.68 -3.48 24.15
CA SER A 354 15.97 -3.25 23.49
C SER A 354 15.85 -3.70 22.04
N MET A 355 16.04 -2.79 21.08
CA MET A 355 16.21 -3.16 19.67
C MET A 355 17.17 -4.34 19.58
N ALA A 356 16.88 -5.30 18.69
CA ALA A 356 17.78 -6.40 18.47
C ALA A 356 19.19 -5.84 18.16
N GLY A 357 20.18 -6.38 18.85
CA GLY A 357 21.60 -6.12 18.59
C GLY A 357 22.24 -7.37 18.02
N TYR A 358 23.51 -7.26 17.65
CA TYR A 358 24.25 -8.43 17.23
C TYR A 358 24.34 -9.49 18.36
N PRO A 359 24.32 -10.78 18.03
CA PRO A 359 24.08 -11.31 16.69
C PRO A 359 22.61 -11.20 16.26
N TYR A 360 22.37 -10.76 15.02
CA TYR A 360 21.03 -10.75 14.43
C TYR A 360 20.62 -12.16 14.02
N THR A 361 19.33 -12.49 14.22
CA THR A 361 18.74 -13.68 13.58
C THR A 361 18.08 -13.25 12.29
N VAL A 362 18.53 -13.84 11.17
CA VAL A 362 18.03 -13.57 9.83
C VAL A 362 17.33 -14.82 9.32
N THR A 363 16.13 -14.69 8.77
CA THR A 363 15.36 -15.80 8.20
C THR A 363 15.34 -15.71 6.69
N LEU A 364 15.41 -16.84 5.99
CA LEU A 364 15.36 -16.91 4.53
C LEU A 364 14.36 -17.99 4.09
N THR A 365 13.34 -17.61 3.34
CA THR A 365 12.34 -18.56 2.82
C THR A 365 12.85 -19.27 1.56
N SER A 366 12.58 -20.57 1.46
CA SER A 366 12.84 -21.40 0.29
C SER A 366 11.54 -22.00 -0.22
N ARG A 367 11.04 -21.48 -1.33
CA ARG A 367 9.76 -21.89 -1.91
C ARG A 367 9.80 -23.32 -2.47
N SER A 368 10.92 -23.76 -3.00
CA SER A 368 11.04 -25.06 -3.67
C SER A 368 11.25 -26.23 -2.72
N THR A 369 11.76 -25.98 -1.51
CA THR A 369 12.05 -27.02 -0.51
C THR A 369 11.13 -26.98 0.71
N ASP A 370 10.16 -26.05 0.73
CA ASP A 370 9.19 -25.89 1.81
C ASP A 370 9.85 -25.59 3.16
N GLU A 371 10.84 -24.69 3.14
CA GLU A 371 11.68 -24.39 4.31
C GLU A 371 11.73 -22.89 4.62
N VAL A 372 11.92 -22.59 5.91
CA VAL A 372 12.52 -21.34 6.36
C VAL A 372 13.86 -21.64 7.00
N LEU A 373 14.92 -21.04 6.46
CA LEU A 373 16.27 -21.12 7.01
C LEU A 373 16.45 -20.03 8.07
N PHE A 374 17.16 -20.38 9.14
CA PHE A 374 17.58 -19.47 10.20
C PHE A 374 19.10 -19.30 10.11
N LEU A 375 19.53 -18.05 10.08
CA LEU A 375 20.91 -17.63 10.00
C LEU A 375 21.23 -16.68 11.15
N SER A 376 22.50 -16.64 11.56
CA SER A 376 23.01 -15.70 12.54
C SER A 376 24.05 -14.80 11.91
N LEU A 377 23.84 -13.49 12.01
CA LEU A 377 24.79 -12.45 11.56
C LEU A 377 25.50 -11.85 12.78
N ALA A 378 26.82 -12.00 12.84
CA ALA A 378 27.66 -11.43 13.88
C ALA A 378 28.04 -9.96 13.57
N GLU A 379 28.51 -9.24 14.60
CA GLU A 379 28.93 -7.83 14.52
C GLU A 379 30.10 -7.59 13.55
N ASP A 380 30.89 -8.62 13.27
CA ASP A 380 31.99 -8.59 12.31
C ASP A 380 31.56 -8.89 10.87
N GLY A 381 30.26 -9.07 10.61
CA GLY A 381 29.70 -9.37 9.30
C GLY A 381 29.66 -10.86 8.96
N THR A 382 30.10 -11.74 9.87
CA THR A 382 30.04 -13.18 9.64
C THR A 382 28.59 -13.67 9.67
N LEU A 383 28.09 -14.14 8.52
CA LEU A 383 26.80 -14.81 8.40
C LEU A 383 26.98 -16.33 8.49
N THR A 384 26.23 -16.97 9.38
CA THR A 384 26.29 -18.41 9.61
C THR A 384 24.91 -19.05 9.45
N PHE A 385 24.84 -20.19 8.75
CA PHE A 385 23.64 -21.00 8.72
C PHE A 385 23.52 -21.79 10.04
N ASP A 386 22.36 -21.71 10.69
CA ASP A 386 22.09 -22.40 11.94
C ASP A 386 21.19 -23.62 11.73
N ALA A 387 19.97 -23.41 11.20
CA ALA A 387 18.99 -24.47 11.03
C ALA A 387 18.00 -24.20 9.89
N ALA A 388 17.35 -25.26 9.41
CA ALA A 388 16.19 -25.19 8.54
C ALA A 388 14.95 -25.65 9.31
N TYR A 389 13.83 -24.98 9.10
CA TYR A 389 12.52 -25.35 9.61
C TYR A 389 11.62 -25.77 8.45
N PRO A 390 10.94 -26.93 8.51
CA PRO A 390 9.97 -27.34 7.50
C PRO A 390 8.67 -26.53 7.64
N ALA A 391 8.48 -25.56 6.76
CA ALA A 391 7.27 -24.72 6.70
C ALA A 391 6.11 -25.46 5.98
N GLY A 392 5.05 -24.72 5.64
CA GLY A 392 4.01 -25.25 4.76
C GLY A 392 4.44 -25.24 3.29
N ASP A 393 3.51 -25.58 2.40
CA ASP A 393 3.79 -25.76 0.96
C ASP A 393 4.04 -24.42 0.26
N GLY A 394 5.28 -24.19 -0.15
CA GLY A 394 5.73 -23.01 -0.90
C GLY A 394 5.81 -21.73 -0.07
N PRO A 395 6.64 -21.66 0.99
CA PRO A 395 6.80 -20.46 1.79
C PRO A 395 7.32 -19.31 0.93
N TYR A 396 6.70 -18.14 1.03
CA TYR A 396 6.95 -17.01 0.14
C TYR A 396 7.55 -15.79 0.89
N HIS A 397 6.89 -14.62 0.94
CA HIS A 397 7.44 -13.48 1.68
C HIS A 397 7.13 -13.64 3.17
N ALA A 398 8.08 -14.09 4.00
CA ALA A 398 7.84 -14.17 5.44
C ALA A 398 8.12 -12.82 6.13
N HIS A 399 7.33 -12.46 7.14
CA HIS A 399 7.47 -11.20 7.87
C HIS A 399 7.41 -11.45 9.38
N ALA A 400 8.37 -10.92 10.14
CA ALA A 400 8.32 -10.96 11.60
C ALA A 400 7.26 -9.98 12.12
N ASN A 401 6.50 -10.34 13.16
CA ASN A 401 5.63 -9.35 13.80
C ASN A 401 6.46 -8.23 14.45
N HIS A 402 5.83 -7.09 14.77
CA HIS A 402 6.57 -5.94 15.29
C HIS A 402 7.37 -6.29 16.56
N ASP A 403 6.77 -6.88 17.58
CA ASP A 403 7.50 -7.24 18.80
C ASP A 403 8.59 -8.33 18.63
N GLY A 404 8.77 -8.86 17.41
CA GLY A 404 9.77 -9.86 17.07
C GLY A 404 9.52 -11.24 17.68
N THR A 405 8.35 -11.48 18.28
CA THR A 405 8.04 -12.76 18.95
C THR A 405 7.51 -13.83 18.01
N SER A 406 7.05 -13.45 16.82
CA SER A 406 6.43 -14.35 15.85
C SER A 406 6.91 -14.09 14.42
N LEU A 407 6.94 -15.15 13.61
CA LEU A 407 7.20 -15.09 12.17
C LEU A 407 5.97 -15.58 11.42
N LEU A 408 5.43 -14.71 10.55
CA LEU A 408 4.30 -14.99 9.66
C LEU A 408 4.86 -15.45 8.31
N ILE A 409 4.46 -16.63 7.84
CA ILE A 409 4.97 -17.25 6.63
C ILE A 409 3.78 -17.62 5.74
N PRO A 410 3.55 -16.94 4.60
CA PRO A 410 2.55 -17.37 3.66
C PRO A 410 3.06 -18.61 2.93
N ASP A 411 2.29 -19.69 3.00
CA ASP A 411 2.53 -20.94 2.30
C ASP A 411 1.74 -20.88 0.98
N GLN A 412 2.36 -20.27 -0.03
CA GLN A 412 1.68 -19.83 -1.24
C GLN A 412 1.01 -20.97 -2.02
N ARG A 413 1.61 -22.16 -2.06
CA ARG A 413 0.99 -23.31 -2.74
C ARG A 413 0.00 -24.04 -1.85
N GLY A 414 0.19 -23.95 -0.54
CA GLY A 414 -0.67 -24.55 0.47
C GLY A 414 -1.96 -23.78 0.76
N ASP A 415 -2.09 -22.54 0.27
CA ASP A 415 -3.20 -21.64 0.57
C ASP A 415 -3.37 -21.39 2.09
N THR A 416 -2.25 -21.34 2.83
CA THR A 416 -2.22 -21.13 4.29
C THR A 416 -1.21 -20.07 4.72
N VAL A 417 -1.26 -19.67 5.99
CA VAL A 417 -0.18 -18.94 6.67
C VAL A 417 0.31 -19.73 7.88
N THR A 418 1.58 -20.08 7.88
CA THR A 418 2.28 -20.65 9.03
C THR A 418 2.77 -19.55 9.96
N ILE A 419 2.48 -19.67 11.26
CA ILE A 419 2.94 -18.77 12.31
C ILE A 419 3.89 -19.54 13.22
N LEU A 420 5.14 -19.09 13.30
CA LEU A 420 6.14 -19.64 14.21
C LEU A 420 6.40 -18.67 15.35
N ASN A 421 6.78 -19.20 16.51
CA ASN A 421 7.41 -18.41 17.55
C ASN A 421 8.85 -18.13 17.13
N ALA A 422 9.24 -16.86 17.06
CA ALA A 422 10.52 -16.42 16.52
C ALA A 422 11.73 -16.92 17.33
N GLU A 423 11.61 -16.98 18.66
CA GLU A 423 12.68 -17.40 19.56
C GLU A 423 12.87 -18.93 19.55
N THR A 424 11.79 -19.67 19.81
CA THR A 424 11.82 -21.13 19.97
C THR A 424 11.71 -21.88 18.65
N ARG A 425 11.31 -21.18 17.56
CA ARG A 425 11.03 -21.73 16.22
C ARG A 425 9.91 -22.76 16.21
N ALA A 426 9.12 -22.82 17.29
CA ALA A 426 8.01 -23.74 17.41
C ALA A 426 6.83 -23.27 16.56
N LEU A 427 6.11 -24.21 15.96
CA LEU A 427 4.83 -23.93 15.31
C LEU A 427 3.86 -23.40 16.36
N VAL A 428 3.35 -22.19 16.14
CA VAL A 428 2.24 -21.63 16.91
C VAL A 428 0.92 -22.01 16.25
N ARG A 429 0.83 -21.86 14.92
CA ARG A 429 -0.40 -22.08 14.17
C ARG A 429 -0.16 -22.25 12.68
N THR A 430 -1.08 -22.95 12.02
CA THR A 430 -1.32 -22.85 10.58
C THR A 430 -2.72 -22.28 10.38
N VAL A 431 -2.83 -21.19 9.63
CA VAL A 431 -4.08 -20.49 9.32
C VAL A 431 -4.51 -20.88 7.90
N ASP A 432 -5.61 -21.62 7.77
CA ASP A 432 -6.15 -22.06 6.47
C ASP A 432 -7.23 -21.13 5.89
N ALA A 433 -7.90 -20.34 6.74
CA ALA A 433 -8.98 -19.43 6.38
C ALA A 433 -10.08 -20.03 5.46
N GLY A 434 -10.34 -21.34 5.54
CA GLY A 434 -11.31 -22.01 4.66
C GLY A 434 -10.77 -22.39 3.27
N ALA A 435 -9.46 -22.62 3.15
CA ALA A 435 -8.80 -23.10 1.93
C ALA A 435 -9.49 -24.34 1.31
N PRO A 436 -9.43 -24.51 -0.03
CA PRO A 436 -8.81 -23.58 -0.98
C PRO A 436 -9.75 -22.42 -1.41
N ALA A 437 -11.00 -22.41 -0.93
CA ALA A 437 -12.01 -21.41 -1.33
C ALA A 437 -12.00 -20.13 -0.47
N GLY A 438 -11.18 -20.11 0.59
CA GLY A 438 -10.95 -18.98 1.47
C GLY A 438 -10.18 -17.84 0.81
N PRO A 439 -10.01 -16.70 1.50
CA PRO A 439 -9.31 -15.54 0.94
C PRO A 439 -7.82 -15.77 0.71
N LEU A 440 -7.21 -16.75 1.39
CA LEU A 440 -5.81 -17.14 1.24
C LEU A 440 -5.55 -17.97 -0.03
N SER A 441 -5.97 -17.49 -1.20
CA SER A 441 -5.66 -18.16 -2.48
C SER A 441 -4.35 -17.64 -3.05
N GLN A 442 -3.32 -18.49 -3.05
CA GLN A 442 -1.95 -18.12 -3.38
C GLN A 442 -1.45 -16.90 -2.59
N PRO A 443 -1.42 -16.99 -1.23
CA PRO A 443 -0.98 -15.90 -0.37
C PRO A 443 0.47 -15.54 -0.69
N HIS A 444 0.75 -14.25 -0.78
CA HIS A 444 2.02 -13.72 -1.25
C HIS A 444 2.83 -13.09 -0.13
N SER A 445 2.30 -12.04 0.53
CA SER A 445 3.01 -11.28 1.57
C SER A 445 2.09 -11.00 2.76
N PRO A 446 2.49 -11.35 3.99
CA PRO A 446 1.82 -10.92 5.20
C PRO A 446 2.40 -9.58 5.67
N ALA A 447 1.59 -8.82 6.39
CA ALA A 447 2.02 -7.63 7.12
C ALA A 447 1.35 -7.59 8.50
N PRO A 448 2.10 -7.52 9.60
CA PRO A 448 1.52 -7.24 10.91
C PRO A 448 0.94 -5.81 10.93
N ALA A 449 -0.18 -5.63 11.64
CA ALA A 449 -0.66 -4.30 11.99
C ALA A 449 0.25 -3.68 13.05
N MET A 450 0.48 -2.36 12.99
CA MET A 450 1.39 -1.65 13.91
C MET A 450 1.00 -1.80 15.39
N ASP A 451 -0.30 -1.97 15.68
CA ASP A 451 -0.84 -2.20 17.02
C ASP A 451 -0.71 -3.65 17.52
N GLY A 452 -0.24 -4.58 16.66
CA GLY A 452 -0.13 -6.01 16.95
C GLY A 452 -1.46 -6.75 17.09
N THR A 453 -2.59 -6.07 16.88
CA THR A 453 -3.93 -6.67 17.08
C THR A 453 -4.39 -7.49 15.88
N ARG A 454 -3.75 -7.32 14.72
CA ARG A 454 -4.12 -7.95 13.44
C ARG A 454 -2.89 -8.27 12.61
N PHE A 455 -3.08 -9.12 11.62
CA PHE A 455 -2.19 -9.21 10.47
C PHE A 455 -2.99 -9.25 9.17
N PHE A 456 -2.35 -8.84 8.09
CA PHE A 456 -2.91 -8.74 6.76
C PHE A 456 -2.14 -9.66 5.82
N VAL A 457 -2.77 -10.11 4.75
CA VAL A 457 -2.13 -10.97 3.74
C VAL A 457 -2.64 -10.60 2.36
N THR A 458 -1.74 -10.35 1.41
CA THR A 458 -2.08 -10.28 -0.01
C THR A 458 -2.22 -11.68 -0.59
N SER A 459 -3.22 -11.86 -1.45
CA SER A 459 -3.46 -13.11 -2.17
C SER A 459 -3.65 -12.85 -3.66
N SER A 460 -2.84 -13.51 -4.47
CA SER A 460 -2.80 -13.29 -5.93
C SER A 460 -3.96 -13.93 -6.67
N ASN A 461 -4.49 -15.04 -6.15
CA ASN A 461 -5.64 -15.79 -6.67
C ASN A 461 -5.56 -16.10 -8.18
N LEU A 462 -4.37 -16.29 -8.76
CA LEU A 462 -4.21 -16.56 -10.19
C LEU A 462 -4.80 -17.91 -10.62
N ASN A 463 -5.07 -18.81 -9.66
CA ASN A 463 -5.78 -20.06 -9.88
C ASN A 463 -7.32 -19.93 -9.80
N GLY A 464 -7.84 -18.77 -9.35
CA GLY A 464 -9.27 -18.49 -9.20
C GLY A 464 -9.98 -19.31 -8.11
N ALA A 465 -9.28 -19.83 -7.11
CA ALA A 465 -9.87 -20.65 -6.06
C ALA A 465 -10.73 -19.82 -5.09
N TRP A 466 -10.33 -18.57 -4.81
CA TRP A 466 -11.17 -17.61 -4.10
C TRP A 466 -12.14 -16.93 -5.08
N THR A 467 -13.43 -16.95 -4.77
CA THR A 467 -14.44 -16.22 -5.55
C THR A 467 -14.68 -14.84 -4.94
N PRO A 468 -14.33 -13.75 -5.64
CA PRO A 468 -14.61 -12.41 -5.15
C PRO A 468 -16.12 -12.15 -5.06
N PRO A 469 -16.56 -11.23 -4.18
CA PRO A 469 -17.98 -10.85 -4.08
C PRO A 469 -18.50 -10.23 -5.38
N PHE A 470 -17.64 -9.59 -6.17
CA PHE A 470 -18.01 -8.96 -7.43
C PHE A 470 -17.10 -9.41 -8.57
N LEU A 471 -17.69 -9.95 -9.63
CA LEU A 471 -17.01 -10.27 -10.88
C LEU A 471 -17.34 -9.17 -11.90
N PHE A 472 -16.43 -8.21 -12.04
CA PHE A 472 -16.63 -7.07 -12.92
C PHE A 472 -16.38 -7.43 -14.39
N MET A 473 -17.10 -6.76 -15.29
CA MET A 473 -16.81 -6.79 -16.72
C MET A 473 -15.44 -6.15 -17.00
N PRO A 474 -14.72 -6.59 -18.05
CA PRO A 474 -13.51 -5.91 -18.49
C PRO A 474 -13.83 -4.49 -18.99
N PRO A 475 -12.87 -3.54 -18.98
CA PRO A 475 -13.06 -2.22 -19.58
C PRO A 475 -13.50 -2.30 -21.05
N GLY A 476 -14.31 -1.35 -21.52
CA GLY A 476 -14.78 -1.25 -22.91
C GLY A 476 -16.29 -1.10 -23.07
N GLU A 477 -16.80 -1.25 -24.30
CA GLU A 477 -18.24 -1.17 -24.63
C GLU A 477 -18.74 -2.48 -25.28
N GLY A 478 -20.06 -2.68 -25.31
CA GLY A 478 -20.72 -3.81 -25.98
C GLY A 478 -21.00 -5.03 -25.09
N ASP A 479 -21.42 -6.14 -25.72
CA ASP A 479 -21.71 -7.42 -25.06
C ASP A 479 -20.43 -8.03 -24.50
N ARG A 480 -20.19 -7.79 -23.20
CA ARG A 480 -19.03 -8.24 -22.44
C ARG A 480 -19.48 -9.25 -21.39
N GLU A 481 -18.64 -10.25 -21.16
CA GLU A 481 -18.82 -11.19 -20.05
C GLU A 481 -18.00 -10.75 -18.84
N PRO A 482 -18.49 -10.97 -17.61
CA PRO A 482 -17.70 -10.78 -16.40
C PRO A 482 -16.35 -11.50 -16.45
N LEU A 483 -15.32 -10.85 -15.92
CA LEU A 483 -14.02 -11.47 -15.71
C LEU A 483 -14.14 -12.66 -14.75
N GLY A 484 -13.30 -13.68 -14.95
CA GLY A 484 -13.24 -14.82 -14.05
C GLY A 484 -12.60 -14.45 -12.71
N ALA A 485 -12.81 -15.30 -11.70
CA ALA A 485 -12.25 -15.10 -10.36
C ALA A 485 -10.73 -14.86 -10.34
N ALA A 486 -10.00 -15.52 -11.26
CA ALA A 486 -8.54 -15.37 -11.38
C ALA A 486 -8.06 -13.98 -11.84
N SER A 487 -8.97 -13.09 -12.23
CA SER A 487 -8.67 -11.68 -12.54
C SER A 487 -8.69 -10.78 -11.32
N PHE A 488 -8.95 -11.32 -10.12
CA PHE A 488 -9.06 -10.56 -8.88
C PHE A 488 -8.30 -11.25 -7.77
N GLY A 489 -7.48 -10.50 -7.05
CA GLY A 489 -6.92 -10.91 -5.77
C GLY A 489 -7.54 -10.15 -4.61
N ASN A 490 -6.90 -10.24 -3.45
CA ASN A 490 -7.36 -9.53 -2.26
C ASN A 490 -6.24 -9.19 -1.29
N VAL A 491 -6.58 -8.33 -0.32
CA VAL A 491 -5.92 -8.26 0.97
C VAL A 491 -6.93 -8.73 2.03
N ALA A 492 -6.57 -9.74 2.80
CA ALA A 492 -7.38 -10.24 3.90
C ALA A 492 -6.77 -9.85 5.24
N ALA A 493 -7.60 -9.38 6.17
CA ALA A 493 -7.23 -9.08 7.54
C ALA A 493 -7.62 -10.23 8.46
N PHE A 494 -6.76 -10.51 9.43
CA PHE A 494 -6.90 -11.60 10.38
C PHE A 494 -6.67 -11.12 11.80
N SER A 495 -7.34 -11.74 12.76
CA SER A 495 -6.96 -11.65 14.17
C SER A 495 -5.61 -12.34 14.39
N PRO A 496 -4.93 -12.17 15.55
CA PRO A 496 -3.67 -12.86 15.82
C PRO A 496 -3.87 -14.38 15.91
N THR A 497 -5.11 -14.83 16.10
CA THR A 497 -5.51 -16.24 16.09
C THR A 497 -5.85 -16.76 14.68
N GLY A 498 -5.82 -15.93 13.65
CA GLY A 498 -6.09 -16.34 12.26
C GLY A 498 -7.57 -16.37 11.88
N GLU A 499 -8.45 -15.73 12.65
CA GLU A 499 -9.85 -15.54 12.25
C GLU A 499 -9.93 -14.43 11.20
N VAL A 500 -10.65 -14.65 10.10
CA VAL A 500 -10.85 -13.63 9.06
C VAL A 500 -11.70 -12.48 9.63
N LEU A 501 -11.15 -11.27 9.61
CA LEU A 501 -11.83 -10.05 10.07
C LEU A 501 -12.45 -9.27 8.92
N GLY A 502 -11.89 -9.37 7.72
CA GLY A 502 -12.38 -8.70 6.53
C GLY A 502 -11.50 -8.99 5.32
N VAL A 503 -12.05 -8.70 4.14
CA VAL A 503 -11.36 -8.91 2.85
C VAL A 503 -11.61 -7.69 1.98
N VAL A 504 -10.52 -7.10 1.48
CA VAL A 504 -10.52 -6.03 0.49
C VAL A 504 -10.24 -6.66 -0.86
N GLN A 505 -11.24 -6.66 -1.75
CA GLN A 505 -11.07 -7.13 -3.13
C GLN A 505 -10.18 -6.14 -3.90
N LEU A 506 -9.16 -6.66 -4.60
CA LEU A 506 -8.26 -5.90 -5.45
C LEU A 506 -8.32 -6.42 -6.90
N GLY A 507 -7.61 -5.76 -7.80
CA GLY A 507 -7.38 -6.21 -9.16
C GLY A 507 -6.48 -7.46 -9.25
N ALA A 508 -5.96 -7.74 -10.43
CA ALA A 508 -5.19 -8.93 -10.72
C ALA A 508 -3.78 -8.91 -10.10
N TYR A 509 -3.40 -10.05 -9.53
CA TYR A 509 -2.06 -10.32 -8.99
C TYR A 509 -1.56 -9.34 -7.88
N PRO A 510 -2.28 -9.18 -6.76
CA PRO A 510 -1.68 -8.59 -5.56
C PRO A 510 -0.40 -9.31 -5.14
N SER A 511 0.63 -8.53 -4.83
CA SER A 511 2.00 -8.98 -4.59
C SER A 511 2.51 -8.52 -3.21
N GLY A 512 3.61 -7.75 -3.12
CA GLY A 512 4.14 -7.24 -1.86
C GLY A 512 3.08 -6.50 -1.03
N LEU A 513 3.22 -6.59 0.28
CA LEU A 513 2.38 -5.95 1.28
C LEU A 513 3.28 -5.42 2.39
N GLU A 514 3.21 -4.13 2.67
CA GLU A 514 3.97 -3.51 3.76
C GLU A 514 3.10 -2.52 4.54
N PRO A 515 3.19 -2.52 5.89
CA PRO A 515 2.58 -1.48 6.70
C PRO A 515 3.38 -0.17 6.61
N VAL A 516 2.71 0.97 6.64
CA VAL A 516 3.30 2.30 6.77
C VAL A 516 2.54 3.15 7.79
N MET A 517 3.28 3.90 8.60
CA MET A 517 2.78 4.92 9.53
C MET A 517 3.04 6.28 8.91
N ILE A 518 2.01 6.87 8.31
CA ILE A 518 2.12 8.20 7.72
C ILE A 518 2.06 9.21 8.85
N GLN A 519 3.19 9.85 9.16
CA GLN A 519 3.22 10.83 10.24
C GLN A 519 2.50 12.13 9.82
N PRO A 520 1.71 12.77 10.70
CA PRO A 520 1.10 14.06 10.41
C PRO A 520 2.15 15.13 10.20
N ALA A 521 1.97 16.00 9.20
CA ALA A 521 2.89 17.09 8.88
C ALA A 521 3.19 17.93 10.14
N MET A 522 4.42 17.87 10.65
CA MET A 522 4.84 18.69 11.78
C MET A 522 4.97 20.14 11.30
N ASP A 523 4.04 21.01 11.68
CA ASP A 523 4.15 22.45 11.46
C ASP A 523 5.18 23.05 12.43
N HIS A 524 6.40 23.25 11.96
CA HIS A 524 7.46 23.90 12.71
C HIS A 524 7.27 25.43 12.83
N GLY A 525 6.31 26.03 12.11
CA GLY A 525 6.05 27.47 12.12
C GLY A 525 5.52 28.02 13.45
N GLY A 526 5.04 27.14 14.34
CA GLY A 526 4.56 27.48 15.68
C GLY A 526 5.50 27.11 16.83
N MET A 527 6.69 26.55 16.56
CA MET A 527 7.60 26.17 17.63
C MET A 527 8.21 27.41 18.30
N ASP A 528 7.90 27.59 19.58
CA ASP A 528 8.51 28.62 20.42
C ASP A 528 9.95 28.24 20.74
N HIS A 529 10.88 28.89 20.04
CA HIS A 529 12.32 28.72 20.23
C HIS A 529 12.87 29.52 21.43
N SER A 530 12.04 30.29 22.15
CA SER A 530 12.50 31.20 23.21
C SER A 530 13.04 30.51 24.47
N GLU A 531 12.74 29.22 24.66
CA GLU A 531 13.27 28.42 25.77
C GLU A 531 14.43 27.49 25.37
N MET A 532 14.92 27.55 24.12
CA MET A 532 16.09 26.76 23.71
C MET A 532 17.39 27.33 24.30
N ASP A 533 18.10 26.52 25.08
CA ASP A 533 19.42 26.85 25.64
C ASP A 533 20.50 26.76 24.54
N HIS A 534 20.87 27.92 23.99
CA HIS A 534 21.96 28.05 23.02
C HIS A 534 23.37 27.98 23.65
N GLY A 535 23.49 27.83 24.98
CA GLY A 535 24.75 27.91 25.70
C GLY A 535 25.77 26.79 25.40
N SER A 536 25.37 25.74 24.69
CA SER A 536 26.25 24.64 24.25
C SER A 536 26.46 24.58 22.72
N MET A 537 25.90 25.52 21.96
CA MET A 537 26.04 25.53 20.51
C MET A 537 27.35 26.19 20.08
N ASP A 538 28.11 25.48 19.25
CA ASP A 538 29.31 26.01 18.60
C ASP A 538 28.91 26.97 17.48
N HIS A 539 29.21 28.26 17.68
CA HIS A 539 28.86 29.34 16.75
C HIS A 539 29.99 29.66 15.76
N GLU A 540 31.09 28.91 15.72
CA GLU A 540 32.26 29.26 14.88
C GLU A 540 32.01 29.17 13.36
N GLY A 541 30.83 28.73 12.91
CA GLY A 541 30.43 28.68 11.50
C GLY A 541 29.14 29.40 11.11
N MET A 542 28.48 30.12 12.04
CA MET A 542 27.19 30.76 11.74
C MET A 542 27.36 32.20 11.23
N ASP A 543 26.93 32.44 9.98
CA ASP A 543 26.82 33.78 9.41
C ASP A 543 25.56 34.47 9.93
N HIS A 544 25.74 35.51 10.75
CA HIS A 544 24.65 36.34 11.29
C HIS A 544 24.30 37.52 10.37
N GLY A 545 24.63 37.44 9.08
CA GLY A 545 24.17 38.39 8.07
C GLY A 545 22.67 38.24 7.82
N ASP A 546 21.92 39.20 8.36
CA ASP A 546 20.47 39.44 8.23
C ASP A 546 19.56 38.59 9.13
N MET A 547 19.51 38.98 10.42
CA MET A 547 18.31 38.82 11.27
C MET A 547 17.69 40.19 11.57
#